data_AF-A0A022KZA4-F1
#
_entry.id   AF-A0A022KZA4-F1
#
_cell.length_a   1.000
_cell.length_b   1.000
_cell.length_c   1.000
_cell.angle_alpha   90.00
_cell.angle_beta   90.00
_cell.angle_gamma   90.00
#
_symmetry.space_group_name_H-M   'P 1'
#
loop_
_entity.id
_entity.type
_entity.pdbx_description
1 polymer ?
#
loop_
_entity_poly.entity_id
_entity_poly.type
_entity_poly.pdbx_seq_one_letter_code
_entity_poly.pdbx_strand_id
1 'polypeptide(L)'
;MEIVVTALYVLALLSSLSGAVVPWWRARKHRLKGERAHAAKKLLDDALADAEASGDAEAYTAASTARVHAMRAPFEGGPGTLSTWTEPILFGGGTEASRAAAAERDRRVGLGLIAAGVVFGSIASILSVWFLPA
;
A
#
# COMPACT_ATOMS: atom_id res chain seq x y z
N MET A 1 -40.66 3.06 -15.67
CA MET A 1 -39.93 1.81 -15.35
C MET A 1 -38.42 1.99 -15.54
N GLU A 2 -37.99 2.66 -16.61
CA GLU A 2 -36.57 2.89 -16.94
C GLU A 2 -35.75 3.62 -15.85
N ILE A 3 -36.28 4.69 -15.26
CA ILE A 3 -35.57 5.49 -14.24
C ILE A 3 -35.19 4.65 -13.00
N VAL A 4 -36.04 3.69 -12.60
CA VAL A 4 -35.80 2.81 -11.46
C VAL A 4 -34.66 1.83 -11.76
N VAL A 5 -34.61 1.31 -12.99
CA VAL A 5 -33.54 0.42 -13.45
C VAL A 5 -32.21 1.17 -13.51
N THR A 6 -32.19 2.38 -14.08
CA THR A 6 -30.98 3.21 -14.14
C THR A 6 -30.48 3.58 -12.75
N ALA A 7 -31.37 3.94 -11.82
CA ALA A 7 -31.00 4.25 -10.43
C ALA A 7 -30.39 3.04 -9.70
N LEU A 8 -30.94 1.83 -9.91
CA LEU A 8 -30.41 0.60 -9.33
C LEU A 8 -29.02 0.26 -9.88
N TYR A 9 -28.77 0.48 -11.18
CA TYR A 9 -27.44 0.31 -11.77
C TYR A 9 -26.42 1.28 -11.18
N VAL A 10 -26.76 2.56 -11.03
CA VAL A 10 -25.86 3.56 -10.43
C VAL A 10 -25.55 3.21 -8.96
N LEU A 11 -26.54 2.78 -8.19
CA LEU A 11 -26.36 2.34 -6.81
C LEU A 11 -25.46 1.09 -6.70
N ALA A 12 -25.64 0.10 -7.57
CA ALA A 12 -24.78 -1.08 -7.63
C ALA A 12 -23.34 -0.70 -8.00
N LEU A 13 -23.17 0.27 -8.90
CA LEU A 13 -21.87 0.77 -9.33
C LEU A 13 -21.12 1.49 -8.21
N LEU A 14 -21.82 2.38 -7.48
CA LEU A 14 -21.26 3.09 -6.33
C LEU A 14 -20.90 2.12 -5.18
N SER A 15 -21.75 1.12 -4.94
CA SER A 15 -21.50 0.08 -3.92
C SER A 15 -20.27 -0.76 -4.29
N SER A 16 -20.14 -1.15 -5.56
CA SER A 16 -18.97 -1.87 -6.08
C SER A 16 -17.68 -1.02 -6.00
N LEU A 17 -17.76 0.26 -6.37
CA LEU A 17 -16.63 1.18 -6.29
C LEU A 17 -16.16 1.37 -4.85
N SER A 18 -17.09 1.58 -3.91
CA SER A 18 -16.75 1.77 -2.50
C SER A 18 -16.10 0.53 -1.89
N GLY A 19 -16.56 -0.68 -2.28
CA GLY A 19 -15.97 -1.96 -1.91
C GLY A 19 -14.54 -2.17 -2.42
N ALA A 20 -14.13 -1.48 -3.49
CA ALA A 20 -12.80 -1.61 -4.09
C ALA A 20 -11.83 -0.50 -3.65
N VAL A 21 -12.31 0.74 -3.56
CA VAL A 21 -11.48 1.92 -3.25
C VAL A 21 -11.00 1.91 -1.81
N VAL A 22 -11.85 1.51 -0.85
CA VAL A 22 -11.46 1.51 0.57
C VAL A 22 -10.33 0.52 0.85
N PRO A 23 -10.37 -0.75 0.38
CA PRO A 23 -9.23 -1.66 0.52
C PRO A 23 -7.97 -1.18 -0.20
N TRP A 24 -8.08 -0.58 -1.38
CA TRP A 24 -6.92 -0.02 -2.10
C TRP A 24 -6.27 1.12 -1.32
N TRP A 25 -7.06 2.04 -0.79
CA TRP A 25 -6.55 3.17 0.01
C TRP A 25 -5.84 2.69 1.28
N ARG A 26 -6.38 1.67 1.95
CA ARG A 26 -5.71 1.02 3.09
C ARG A 26 -4.38 0.40 2.69
N ALA A 27 -4.34 -0.36 1.59
CA ALA A 27 -3.11 -0.96 1.07
C ALA A 27 -2.05 0.11 0.73
N ARG A 28 -2.47 1.21 0.10
CA ARG A 28 -1.60 2.34 -0.22
C ARG A 28 -1.04 3.02 1.02
N LYS A 29 -1.85 3.23 2.06
CA LYS A 29 -1.38 3.79 3.34
C LYS A 29 -0.33 2.87 3.97
N HIS A 30 -0.54 1.56 3.94
CA HIS A 30 0.45 0.58 4.42
C HIS A 30 1.75 0.61 3.59
N ARG A 31 1.68 0.75 2.26
CA ARG A 31 2.88 0.90 1.41
C ARG A 31 3.67 2.16 1.79
N LEU A 32 3.00 3.30 1.92
CA LEU A 32 3.64 4.57 2.32
C LEU A 32 4.33 4.45 3.69
N LYS A 33 3.72 3.73 4.63
CA LYS A 33 4.35 3.43 5.92
C LYS A 33 5.64 2.62 5.74
N GLY A 34 5.63 1.60 4.88
CA GLY A 34 6.83 0.84 4.54
C GLY A 34 7.94 1.67 3.89
N GLU A 35 7.59 2.58 2.96
CA GLU A 35 8.56 3.51 2.34
C GLU A 35 9.22 4.42 3.39
N ARG A 36 8.44 4.95 4.33
CA ARG A 36 8.97 5.75 5.45
C ARG A 36 9.85 4.94 6.39
N ALA A 37 9.48 3.70 6.67
CA ALA A 37 10.31 2.80 7.47
C ALA A 37 11.68 2.57 6.82
N HIS A 38 11.71 2.33 5.50
CA HIS A 38 12.97 2.21 4.76
C HIS A 38 13.79 3.51 4.78
N ALA A 39 13.15 4.67 4.62
CA ALA A 39 13.83 5.96 4.70
C ALA A 39 14.41 6.21 6.11
N ALA A 40 13.67 5.90 7.17
CA ALA A 40 14.14 6.02 8.55
C ALA A 40 15.31 5.08 8.84
N LYS A 41 15.25 3.84 8.38
CA LYS A 41 16.38 2.90 8.49
C LYS A 41 17.61 3.43 7.75
N LYS A 42 17.43 3.93 6.53
CA LYS A 42 18.53 4.50 5.74
C LYS A 42 19.23 5.63 6.49
N LEU A 43 18.48 6.55 7.11
CA LEU A 43 19.07 7.63 7.90
C LEU A 43 19.91 7.11 9.08
N LEU A 44 19.49 6.03 9.73
CA LEU A 44 20.25 5.40 10.81
C LEU A 44 21.51 4.68 10.30
N ASP A 45 21.41 4.03 9.14
CA ASP A 45 22.54 3.36 8.48
C ASP A 45 23.57 4.40 8.00
N ASP A 46 23.12 5.52 7.42
CA ASP A 46 23.97 6.63 6.98
C ASP A 46 24.68 7.27 8.20
N ALA A 47 23.97 7.52 9.30
CA ALA A 47 24.58 8.05 10.54
C ALA A 47 25.61 7.10 11.16
N LEU A 48 25.41 5.78 11.04
CA LEU A 48 26.38 4.78 11.48
C LEU A 48 27.63 4.79 10.59
N ALA A 49 27.44 4.89 9.28
CA ALA A 49 28.54 4.98 8.32
C ALA A 49 29.37 6.25 8.50
N ASP A 50 28.72 7.39 8.76
CA ASP A 50 29.40 8.65 9.08
C ASP A 50 30.22 8.54 10.37
N ALA A 51 29.66 7.89 11.41
CA ALA A 51 30.37 7.63 12.65
C ALA A 51 31.57 6.68 12.46
N GLU A 52 31.42 5.64 11.64
CA GLU A 52 32.52 4.74 11.26
C GLU A 52 33.63 5.48 10.49
N ALA A 53 33.26 6.34 9.53
CA ALA A 53 34.20 7.12 8.73
C ALA A 53 34.97 8.16 9.56
N SER A 54 34.40 8.64 10.66
CA SER A 54 35.05 9.58 11.58
C SER A 54 36.22 8.96 12.36
N GLY A 55 36.26 7.62 12.48
CA GLY A 55 37.25 6.90 13.28
C GLY A 55 37.08 7.04 14.80
N ASP A 56 36.04 7.73 15.27
CA ASP A 56 35.72 7.87 16.69
C ASP A 56 34.92 6.66 17.19
N ALA A 57 35.56 5.84 18.03
CA ALA A 57 34.97 4.65 18.62
C ALA A 57 33.75 4.95 19.52
N GLU A 58 33.74 6.12 20.18
CA GLU A 58 32.64 6.52 21.05
C GLU A 58 31.43 6.95 20.21
N ALA A 59 31.65 7.73 19.15
CA ALA A 59 30.62 8.10 18.18
C ALA A 59 30.02 6.86 17.49
N TYR A 60 30.85 5.90 17.07
CA TYR A 60 30.37 4.65 16.48
C TYR A 60 29.52 3.85 17.46
N THR A 61 29.96 3.72 18.71
CA THR A 61 29.21 2.97 19.74
C THR A 61 27.86 3.63 20.03
N ALA A 62 27.82 4.95 20.13
CA ALA A 62 26.58 5.72 20.31
C ALA A 62 25.63 5.54 19.12
N ALA A 63 26.11 5.68 17.89
CA ALA A 63 25.33 5.52 16.67
C ALA A 63 24.79 4.08 16.53
N SER A 64 25.62 3.07 16.80
CA SER A 64 25.25 1.66 16.76
C SER A 64 24.16 1.35 17.80
N THR A 65 24.30 1.86 19.02
CA THR A 65 23.30 1.68 20.09
C THR A 65 21.98 2.36 19.74
N ALA A 66 22.03 3.59 19.23
CA ALA A 66 20.86 4.33 18.78
C ALA A 66 20.11 3.59 17.66
N ARG A 67 20.85 3.05 16.69
CA ARG A 67 20.30 2.24 15.60
C ARG A 67 19.63 0.98 16.14
N VAL A 68 20.27 0.20 17.01
CA VAL A 68 19.68 -1.03 17.59
C VAL A 68 18.40 -0.71 18.36
N HIS A 69 18.40 0.37 19.14
CA HIS A 69 17.23 0.80 19.89
C HIS A 69 16.08 1.22 18.95
N ALA A 70 16.37 2.05 17.94
CA ALA A 70 15.39 2.51 16.96
C ALA A 70 14.80 1.34 16.13
N MET A 71 15.62 0.34 15.80
CA MET A 71 15.17 -0.86 15.08
C MET A 71 14.16 -1.70 15.87
N ARG A 72 14.24 -1.68 17.20
CA ARG A 72 13.34 -2.41 18.12
C ARG A 72 12.15 -1.59 18.59
N ALA A 73 12.20 -0.26 18.46
CA ALA A 73 11.12 0.60 18.89
C ALA A 73 9.86 0.44 17.99
N PRO A 74 8.64 0.61 18.55
CA PRO A 74 7.41 0.64 17.77
C PRO A 74 7.44 1.74 16.71
N PHE A 75 7.11 1.41 15.46
CA PHE A 75 7.17 2.36 14.35
C PHE A 75 5.82 3.07 14.14
N GLU A 76 5.85 4.42 14.20
CA GLU A 76 4.67 5.31 14.10
C GLU A 76 3.51 4.88 15.03
N GLY A 77 3.81 4.47 16.27
CA GLY A 77 2.80 4.06 17.27
C GLY A 77 2.02 2.78 16.90
N GLY A 78 2.49 2.02 15.91
CA GLY A 78 1.89 0.76 15.50
C GLY A 78 2.44 -0.45 16.28
N PRO A 79 1.83 -1.64 16.10
CA PRO A 79 2.28 -2.87 16.75
C PRO A 79 3.60 -3.43 16.17
N GLY A 80 3.99 -2.99 14.97
CA GLY A 80 5.24 -3.40 14.32
C GLY A 80 6.41 -2.47 14.66
N THR A 81 7.61 -3.06 14.75
CA THR A 81 8.88 -2.37 14.95
C THR A 81 9.50 -1.94 13.62
N LEU A 82 10.47 -1.02 13.65
CA LEU A 82 11.17 -0.62 12.41
C LEU A 82 11.84 -1.82 11.71
N SER A 83 12.35 -2.80 12.47
CA SER A 83 12.90 -4.05 11.92
C SER A 83 11.87 -4.90 11.18
N THR A 84 10.65 -5.07 11.68
CA THR A 84 9.62 -5.90 11.00
C THR A 84 9.20 -5.30 9.65
N TRP A 85 9.29 -3.98 9.51
CA TRP A 85 9.01 -3.29 8.26
C TRP A 85 10.15 -3.36 7.24
N THR A 86 11.39 -3.48 7.68
CA THR A 86 12.58 -3.27 6.84
C THR A 86 13.48 -4.50 6.69
N GLU A 87 13.38 -5.48 7.58
CA GLU A 87 14.19 -6.69 7.58
C GLU A 87 13.35 -7.91 7.17
N PRO A 88 13.89 -8.79 6.31
CA PRO A 88 13.18 -9.97 5.87
C PRO A 88 13.03 -10.94 7.05
N ILE A 89 11.82 -11.47 7.22
CA ILE A 89 11.60 -12.56 8.18
C ILE A 89 12.34 -13.79 7.67
N LEU A 90 13.14 -14.44 8.53
CA LEU A 90 14.05 -15.55 8.22
C LEU A 90 13.41 -16.76 7.50
N PHE A 91 12.09 -16.81 7.39
CA PHE A 91 11.33 -17.90 6.76
C PHE A 91 10.69 -17.53 5.41
N GLY A 92 11.37 -16.70 4.61
CA GLY A 92 11.04 -16.51 3.18
C GLY A 92 9.81 -15.65 2.89
N GLY A 93 9.25 -14.97 3.89
CA GLY A 93 8.02 -14.19 3.75
C GLY A 93 8.21 -12.73 3.32
N GLY A 94 9.41 -12.29 2.96
CA GLY A 94 9.71 -10.87 2.68
C GLY A 94 9.58 -9.94 3.90
N THR A 95 9.65 -8.63 3.68
CA THR A 95 9.40 -7.59 4.69
C THR A 95 7.92 -7.20 4.72
N GLU A 96 7.42 -6.61 5.82
CA GLU A 96 6.05 -6.05 5.81
C GLU A 96 5.88 -4.98 4.71
N ALA A 97 6.92 -4.20 4.42
CA ALA A 97 6.90 -3.24 3.31
C ALA A 97 6.72 -3.93 1.95
N SER A 98 7.41 -5.05 1.69
CA SER A 98 7.25 -5.80 0.44
C SER A 98 5.85 -6.41 0.30
N ARG A 99 5.26 -6.91 1.40
CA ARG A 99 3.90 -7.44 1.42
C ARG A 99 2.87 -6.34 1.18
N ALA A 100 3.07 -5.17 1.80
CA ALA A 100 2.21 -4.01 1.58
C ALA A 100 2.26 -3.53 0.12
N ALA A 101 3.45 -3.52 -0.50
CA ALA A 101 3.60 -3.18 -1.91
C ALA A 101 2.93 -4.19 -2.85
N ALA A 102 3.06 -5.49 -2.56
CA ALA A 102 2.36 -6.55 -3.31
C ALA A 102 0.83 -6.42 -3.18
N ALA A 103 0.33 -6.22 -1.96
CA ALA A 103 -1.09 -6.03 -1.71
C ALA A 103 -1.65 -4.80 -2.44
N GLU A 104 -0.92 -3.68 -2.53
CA GLU A 104 -1.37 -2.53 -3.31
C GLU A 104 -1.43 -2.83 -4.81
N ARG A 105 -0.43 -3.54 -5.37
CA ARG A 105 -0.42 -3.94 -6.78
C ARG A 105 -1.63 -4.81 -7.10
N ASP A 106 -1.88 -5.84 -6.30
CA ASP A 106 -3.01 -6.75 -6.50
C ASP A 106 -4.35 -6.01 -6.42
N ARG A 107 -4.49 -5.09 -5.45
CA ARG A 107 -5.70 -4.27 -5.30
C ARG A 107 -5.88 -3.29 -6.45
N ARG A 108 -4.79 -2.70 -6.97
CA ARG A 108 -4.84 -1.81 -8.13
C ARG A 108 -5.29 -2.55 -9.40
N VAL A 109 -4.82 -3.79 -9.60
CA VAL A 109 -5.26 -4.65 -10.71
C VAL A 109 -6.75 -4.98 -10.57
N GLY A 110 -7.19 -5.37 -9.37
CA GLY A 110 -8.62 -5.61 -9.08
C GLY A 110 -9.50 -4.38 -9.33
N LEU A 111 -9.03 -3.18 -8.98
CA LEU A 111 -9.74 -1.93 -9.22
C LEU A 111 -9.84 -1.61 -10.73
N GLY A 112 -8.77 -1.89 -11.49
CA GLY A 112 -8.75 -1.77 -12.94
C GLY A 112 -9.76 -2.68 -13.64
N LEU A 113 -9.90 -3.93 -13.16
CA LEU A 113 -10.90 -4.87 -13.69
C LEU A 113 -12.34 -4.38 -13.46
N ILE A 114 -12.63 -3.82 -12.27
CA ILE A 114 -13.94 -3.23 -11.98
C ILE A 114 -14.21 -2.04 -12.88
N ALA A 115 -13.24 -1.14 -13.04
CA ALA A 115 -13.37 0.03 -13.93
C ALA A 115 -13.61 -0.40 -15.39
N ALA A 116 -12.90 -1.42 -15.88
CA ALA A 116 -13.12 -1.97 -17.21
C ALA A 116 -14.54 -2.56 -17.35
N GLY A 117 -15.00 -3.33 -16.37
CA GLY A 117 -16.36 -3.88 -16.35
C GLY A 117 -17.45 -2.81 -16.41
N VAL A 118 -17.26 -1.68 -15.70
CA VAL A 118 -18.16 -0.52 -15.76
C VAL A 118 -18.21 0.09 -17.15
N VAL A 119 -17.06 0.28 -17.80
CA VAL A 119 -17.00 0.86 -19.15
C VAL A 119 -17.66 -0.08 -20.17
N PHE A 120 -17.34 -1.38 -20.13
CA PHE A 120 -17.97 -2.37 -21.00
C PHE A 120 -19.49 -2.46 -20.80
N GLY A 121 -19.97 -2.46 -19.54
CA GLY A 121 -21.39 -2.44 -19.24
C GLY A 121 -22.09 -1.17 -19.73
N SER A 122 -21.43 -0.01 -19.63
CA SER A 122 -21.96 1.26 -20.12
C SER A 122 -22.05 1.30 -21.65
N ILE A 123 -21.04 0.78 -22.35
CA ILE A 123 -21.05 0.65 -23.81
C ILE A 123 -22.13 -0.33 -24.26
N ALA A 124 -22.27 -1.48 -23.59
CA ALA A 124 -23.33 -2.46 -23.88
C ALA A 124 -24.73 -1.86 -23.66
N SER A 125 -24.93 -1.06 -22.61
CA SER A 125 -26.19 -0.35 -22.35
C SER A 125 -26.50 0.69 -23.42
N ILE A 126 -25.50 1.39 -23.95
CA ILE A 126 -25.70 2.33 -25.06
C ILE A 126 -26.06 1.55 -26.33
N LEU A 127 -25.31 0.48 -26.64
CA LEU A 127 -25.58 -0.36 -27.81
C LEU A 127 -26.96 -1.02 -27.74
N SER A 128 -27.44 -1.43 -26.56
CA SER A 128 -28.79 -2.00 -26.43
C SER A 128 -29.89 -1.00 -26.75
N VAL A 129 -29.70 0.30 -26.45
CA VAL A 129 -30.67 1.34 -26.81
C VAL A 129 -30.67 1.62 -28.32
N TRP A 130 -29.51 1.49 -28.98
CA TRP A 130 -29.37 1.73 -30.43
C TRP A 130 -29.77 0.53 -31.31
N PHE A 131 -29.81 -0.69 -30.75
CA PHE A 131 -30.09 -1.93 -31.49
C PHE A 131 -31.41 -2.63 -31.11
N LEU A 132 -32.28 -2.03 -30.30
CA LEU A 132 -33.66 -2.53 -30.19
C LEU A 132 -34.42 -2.20 -31.50
N PRO A 133 -34.95 -3.18 -32.25
CA PRO A 133 -35.83 -2.89 -33.36
C PRO A 133 -37.10 -2.22 -32.82
N ALA A 134 -37.49 -1.11 -33.46
CA ALA A 134 -38.80 -0.47 -33.26
C ALA A 134 -39.94 -1.38 -33.73
#